data_AF-A0A926P119-F1
#
_entry.id   AF-A0A926P119-F1
#
_cell.length_a   1.000
_cell.length_b   1.000
_cell.length_c   1.000
_cell.angle_alpha   90.00
_cell.angle_beta   90.00
_cell.angle_gamma   90.00
#
_symmetry.space_group_name_H-M   'P 1'
#
loop_
_entity.id
_entity.type
_entity.pdbx_description
1 polymer ?
#
loop_
_entity_poly.entity_id
_entity_poly.type
_entity_poly.pdbx_seq_one_letter_code
_entity_poly.pdbx_strand_id
1 'polypeptide(L)'
;MKIFHRISVTLEPAIKNAFSKAGMPLEGGFVSFDIEETDERWPDVEKIVHRHQLLDIITTKFSEEEISNSEYLAVEPTWHNGYPQPDGDFGYLEKTYDLKEYCCKCGQGKVQAAPFRLKKPPNWGRRSVFQLNWVFDEYFVRTELWENAFRPHGIGCRPVVLHKTGEAISSVVQLEIEKKFDVGIPKDAPREVCPNCRRDKILPITRGFLPRPLVDVKQAMFKSSQYFGSGGSAFRKVFVSSSLFNELRLRDVKGVDFSPCLPSG
;
A
#
# COMPACT_ATOMS: atom_id res chain seq x y z
N MET A 1 -13.82 0.72 14.13
CA MET A 1 -13.10 -0.12 13.17
C MET A 1 -13.51 -1.56 13.35
N LYS A 2 -13.39 -2.36 12.29
CA LYS A 2 -13.72 -3.78 12.28
C LYS A 2 -12.59 -4.56 11.63
N ILE A 3 -12.19 -5.68 12.23
CA ILE A 3 -11.16 -6.55 11.67
C ILE A 3 -11.84 -7.71 10.96
N PHE A 4 -11.41 -7.97 9.73
CA PHE A 4 -11.92 -9.04 8.89
C PHE A 4 -10.80 -10.01 8.54
N HIS A 5 -11.14 -11.29 8.58
CA HIS A 5 -10.30 -12.38 8.13
C HIS A 5 -10.87 -12.93 6.83
N ARG A 6 -10.11 -12.83 5.74
CA ARG A 6 -10.42 -13.49 4.48
C ARG A 6 -9.71 -14.83 4.44
N ILE A 7 -10.48 -15.89 4.63
CA ILE A 7 -9.98 -17.26 4.61
C ILE A 7 -10.17 -17.85 3.23
N SER A 8 -9.09 -18.38 2.65
CA SER A 8 -9.12 -19.08 1.37
C SER A 8 -8.63 -20.52 1.55
N VAL A 9 -9.43 -21.49 1.11
CA VAL A 9 -9.15 -22.91 1.38
C VAL A 9 -9.79 -23.82 0.34
N THR A 10 -9.12 -24.93 0.04
CA THR A 10 -9.72 -26.07 -0.65
C THR A 10 -10.33 -27.00 0.38
N LEU A 11 -11.65 -27.22 0.32
CA LEU A 11 -12.38 -27.98 1.34
C LEU A 11 -12.24 -29.49 1.17
N GLU A 12 -11.21 -30.04 1.79
CA GLU A 12 -11.13 -31.48 2.06
C GLU A 12 -12.19 -31.93 3.08
N PRO A 13 -12.61 -33.21 3.11
CA PRO A 13 -13.68 -33.69 3.99
C PRO A 13 -13.48 -33.35 5.48
N ALA A 14 -12.23 -33.41 5.97
CA ALA A 14 -11.91 -33.08 7.36
C ALA A 14 -12.12 -31.58 7.67
N ILE A 15 -11.66 -30.70 6.79
CA ILE A 15 -11.78 -29.25 6.91
C ILE A 15 -13.25 -28.84 6.79
N LYS A 16 -13.97 -29.40 5.80
CA LYS A 16 -15.41 -29.17 5.61
C LYS A 16 -16.22 -29.53 6.85
N ASN A 17 -15.93 -30.70 7.45
CA ASN A 17 -16.59 -31.12 8.69
C ASN A 17 -16.26 -30.20 9.87
N ALA A 18 -15.02 -29.73 9.96
CA ALA A 18 -14.62 -28.79 11.00
C ALA A 18 -15.39 -27.46 10.91
N PHE A 19 -15.50 -26.87 9.72
CA PHE A 19 -16.28 -25.64 9.51
C PHE A 19 -17.78 -25.83 9.76
N SER A 20 -18.35 -26.97 9.34
CA SER A 20 -19.75 -27.31 9.63
C SER A 20 -20.02 -27.35 11.15
N LYS A 21 -19.11 -27.96 11.92
CA LYS A 21 -19.20 -28.00 13.40
C LYS A 21 -19.07 -26.62 14.05
N ALA A 22 -18.36 -25.69 13.41
CA ALA A 22 -18.23 -24.30 13.84
C ALA A 22 -19.42 -23.42 13.41
N GLY A 23 -20.52 -24.00 12.92
CA GLY A 23 -21.70 -23.24 12.47
C GLY A 23 -21.50 -22.51 11.13
N MET A 24 -20.53 -22.96 10.33
CA MET A 24 -20.24 -22.42 9.00
C MET A 24 -20.24 -23.55 7.96
N PRO A 25 -21.40 -24.08 7.56
CA PRO A 25 -21.45 -25.06 6.50
C PRO A 25 -20.99 -24.42 5.17
N LEU A 26 -19.89 -24.94 4.62
CA LEU A 26 -19.33 -24.44 3.36
C LEU A 26 -19.53 -25.48 2.24
N GLU A 27 -19.81 -24.98 1.03
CA GLU A 27 -19.94 -25.79 -0.18
C GLU A 27 -18.57 -26.27 -0.67
N GLY A 28 -18.51 -27.48 -1.24
CA GLY A 28 -17.24 -28.13 -1.59
C GLY A 28 -16.43 -27.38 -2.66
N GLY A 29 -15.14 -27.72 -2.77
CA GLY A 29 -14.22 -27.10 -3.72
C GLY A 29 -13.35 -26.03 -3.07
N PHE A 30 -12.82 -25.12 -3.89
CA PHE A 30 -12.10 -23.95 -3.41
C PHE A 30 -13.09 -22.87 -2.99
N VAL A 31 -13.00 -22.42 -1.75
CA VAL A 31 -13.86 -21.38 -1.19
C VAL A 31 -13.03 -20.22 -0.66
N SER A 32 -13.62 -19.03 -0.68
CA SER A 32 -13.09 -17.86 0.01
C SER A 32 -14.24 -17.11 0.67
N PHE A 33 -14.09 -16.77 1.94
CA PHE A 33 -15.10 -16.06 2.71
C PHE A 33 -14.45 -15.07 3.68
N ASP A 34 -15.22 -14.05 4.06
CA ASP A 34 -14.84 -13.07 5.05
C ASP A 34 -15.60 -13.35 6.35
N ILE A 35 -14.91 -13.28 7.48
CA ILE A 35 -15.52 -13.32 8.82
C ILE A 35 -15.00 -12.13 9.64
N GLU A 36 -15.89 -11.42 10.32
CA GLU A 36 -15.53 -10.35 11.25
C GLU A 36 -14.98 -10.97 12.55
N GLU A 37 -13.92 -10.41 13.11
CA GLU A 37 -13.24 -10.96 14.29
C GLU A 37 -14.15 -11.01 15.53
N THR A 38 -15.19 -10.18 15.59
CA THR A 38 -16.20 -10.17 16.65
C THR A 38 -17.37 -11.13 16.39
N ASP A 39 -17.37 -11.85 15.27
CA ASP A 39 -18.37 -12.89 15.00
C ASP A 39 -18.24 -14.02 16.03
N GLU A 40 -19.36 -14.50 16.56
CA GLU A 40 -19.39 -15.53 17.61
C GLU A 40 -18.70 -16.85 17.18
N ARG A 41 -18.61 -17.10 15.87
CA ARG A 41 -17.97 -18.30 15.29
C ARG A 41 -16.46 -18.12 15.11
N TRP A 42 -15.95 -16.89 15.17
CA TRP A 42 -14.53 -16.59 14.92
C TRP A 42 -13.57 -17.43 15.78
N PRO A 43 -13.77 -17.59 17.11
CA PRO A 43 -12.84 -18.37 17.94
C PRO A 43 -12.66 -19.83 17.50
N ASP A 44 -13.69 -20.42 16.88
CA ASP A 44 -13.59 -21.79 16.35
C ASP A 44 -13.01 -21.82 14.93
N VAL A 45 -13.34 -20.82 14.10
CA VAL A 45 -12.72 -20.63 12.78
C VAL A 45 -11.21 -20.42 12.93
N GLU A 46 -10.76 -19.58 13.86
CA GLU A 46 -9.36 -19.30 14.13
C GLU A 46 -8.58 -20.58 14.46
N LYS A 47 -9.15 -21.46 15.31
CA LYS A 47 -8.55 -22.77 15.62
C LYS A 47 -8.42 -23.64 14.39
N ILE A 48 -9.40 -23.63 13.48
CA ILE A 48 -9.37 -24.39 12.23
C ILE A 48 -8.28 -23.83 11.31
N VAL A 49 -8.22 -22.50 11.15
CA VAL A 49 -7.21 -21.80 10.35
C VAL A 49 -5.80 -22.16 10.82
N HIS A 50 -5.52 -22.07 12.11
CA HIS A 50 -4.21 -22.41 12.67
C HIS A 50 -3.88 -23.90 12.53
N ARG A 51 -4.83 -24.79 12.86
CA ARG A 51 -4.62 -26.25 12.81
C ARG A 51 -4.28 -26.72 11.40
N HIS A 52 -4.94 -26.15 10.40
CA HIS A 52 -4.80 -26.57 9.00
C HIS A 52 -3.88 -25.65 8.19
N GLN A 53 -3.25 -24.65 8.81
CA GLN A 53 -2.38 -23.66 8.16
C GLN A 53 -3.05 -23.02 6.94
N LEU A 54 -4.32 -22.63 7.09
CA LEU A 54 -5.09 -22.04 6.01
C LEU A 54 -4.56 -20.64 5.67
N LEU A 55 -4.75 -20.23 4.42
CA LEU A 55 -4.45 -18.86 4.01
C LEU A 55 -5.47 -17.91 4.67
N ASP A 56 -4.96 -17.02 5.51
CA ASP A 56 -5.73 -15.97 6.18
C ASP A 56 -5.15 -14.60 5.82
N ILE A 57 -5.98 -13.76 5.20
CA ILE A 57 -5.65 -12.39 4.86
C ILE A 57 -6.46 -11.47 5.77
N ILE A 58 -5.77 -10.79 6.66
CA ILE A 58 -6.37 -9.86 7.62
C ILE A 58 -6.49 -8.48 6.99
N THR A 59 -7.65 -7.85 7.15
CA THR A 59 -7.91 -6.47 6.72
C THR A 59 -8.66 -5.71 7.81
N THR A 60 -8.34 -4.43 7.98
CA THR A 60 -9.09 -3.54 8.86
C THR A 60 -10.01 -2.64 8.04
N LYS A 61 -11.31 -2.62 8.38
CA LYS A 61 -12.29 -1.68 7.81
C LYS A 61 -12.58 -0.58 8.83
N PHE A 62 -12.36 0.66 8.42
CA PHE A 62 -12.62 1.84 9.23
C PHE A 62 -14.00 2.42 8.91
N SER A 63 -14.63 3.04 9.89
CA SER A 63 -15.84 3.82 9.66
C SER A 63 -15.50 5.12 8.92
N GLU A 64 -16.50 5.72 8.28
CA GLU A 64 -16.35 7.05 7.68
C GLU A 64 -15.90 8.10 8.69
N GLU A 65 -16.38 7.99 9.93
CA GLU A 65 -16.01 8.89 11.03
C GLU A 65 -14.54 8.72 11.44
N GLU A 66 -14.04 7.48 11.52
CA GLU A 66 -12.63 7.20 11.83
C GLU A 66 -11.70 7.75 10.75
N ILE A 67 -12.13 7.69 9.49
CA ILE A 67 -11.39 8.25 8.35
C ILE A 67 -11.45 9.78 8.40
N SER A 68 -12.64 10.38 8.53
CA SER A 68 -12.82 11.83 8.47
C SER A 68 -12.16 12.59 9.62
N ASN A 69 -12.06 11.96 10.80
CA ASN A 69 -11.49 12.58 12.00
C ASN A 69 -9.98 12.34 12.13
N SER A 70 -9.36 11.59 11.21
CA SER A 70 -7.93 11.30 11.26
C SER A 70 -7.09 12.51 10.85
N GLU A 71 -6.08 12.84 11.66
CA GLU A 71 -5.12 13.92 11.36
C GLU A 71 -4.23 13.57 10.14
N TYR A 72 -3.85 12.29 10.04
CA TYR A 72 -3.02 11.75 8.97
C TYR A 72 -3.59 10.43 8.48
N LEU A 73 -3.58 10.22 7.17
CA LEU A 73 -4.01 8.97 6.57
C LEU A 73 -2.91 8.40 5.70
N ALA A 74 -2.67 7.09 5.78
CA ALA A 74 -1.82 6.43 4.81
C ALA A 74 -2.61 6.24 3.50
N VAL A 75 -1.93 6.48 2.38
CA VAL A 75 -2.49 6.25 1.05
C VAL A 75 -2.26 4.79 0.68
N GLU A 76 -3.29 4.13 0.16
CA GLU A 76 -3.24 2.73 -0.25
C GLU A 76 -3.72 2.59 -1.69
N PRO A 77 -2.93 1.97 -2.60
CA PRO A 77 -3.34 1.84 -4.00
C PRO A 77 -4.52 0.89 -4.14
N THR A 78 -5.59 1.31 -4.84
CA THR A 78 -6.63 0.40 -5.32
C THR A 78 -6.50 0.08 -6.81
N TRP A 79 -5.57 0.72 -7.49
CA TRP A 79 -5.28 0.47 -8.89
C TRP A 79 -3.78 0.47 -9.19
N HIS A 80 -3.32 -0.65 -9.73
CA HIS A 80 -2.00 -0.78 -10.33
C HIS A 80 -2.11 -0.77 -11.86
N ASN A 81 -1.28 0.01 -12.54
CA ASN A 81 -1.37 0.19 -13.99
C ASN A 81 -0.04 -0.11 -14.71
N GLY A 82 0.21 -1.40 -14.96
CA GLY A 82 1.39 -1.86 -15.68
C GLY A 82 2.65 -1.91 -14.82
N TYR A 83 3.79 -2.12 -15.49
CA TYR A 83 5.11 -2.28 -14.87
C TYR A 83 6.03 -1.13 -15.29
N PRO A 84 6.94 -0.69 -14.41
CA PRO A 84 7.99 0.26 -14.80
C PRO A 84 8.88 -0.39 -15.86
N GLN A 85 9.26 0.38 -16.88
CA GLN A 85 10.01 -0.14 -18.02
C GLN A 85 11.50 0.22 -17.96
N PRO A 86 12.39 -0.64 -18.50
CA PRO A 86 12.11 -1.99 -19.01
C PRO A 86 11.79 -2.97 -17.87
N ASP A 87 10.78 -3.82 -18.05
CA ASP A 87 10.30 -4.75 -17.02
C ASP A 87 11.04 -6.10 -17.02
N GLY A 88 11.63 -6.49 -18.15
CA GLY A 88 12.52 -7.65 -18.25
C GLY A 88 13.72 -7.52 -17.30
N ASP A 89 14.00 -8.59 -16.55
CA ASP A 89 15.09 -8.72 -15.58
C ASP A 89 15.20 -7.54 -14.59
N PHE A 90 14.07 -6.90 -14.27
CA PHE A 90 14.00 -5.68 -13.45
C PHE A 90 14.85 -4.51 -13.98
N GLY A 91 15.10 -4.43 -15.30
CA GLY A 91 15.97 -3.42 -15.91
C GLY A 91 15.55 -1.96 -15.66
N TYR A 92 14.31 -1.71 -15.25
CA TYR A 92 13.83 -0.40 -14.80
C TYR A 92 14.65 0.15 -13.63
N LEU A 93 15.24 -0.72 -12.80
CA LEU A 93 16.07 -0.33 -11.66
C LEU A 93 17.22 0.57 -12.12
N GLU A 94 18.01 0.10 -13.07
CA GLU A 94 19.16 0.84 -13.61
C GLU A 94 18.73 2.08 -14.41
N LYS A 95 17.56 2.04 -15.05
CA LYS A 95 17.05 3.16 -15.85
C LYS A 95 16.44 4.29 -15.03
N THR A 96 16.03 4.02 -13.80
CA THR A 96 15.21 4.93 -12.98
C THR A 96 15.93 5.38 -11.72
N TYR A 97 16.77 4.53 -11.13
CA TYR A 97 17.37 4.76 -9.81
C TYR A 97 18.89 4.82 -9.86
N ASP A 98 19.47 5.65 -9.00
CA ASP A 98 20.83 5.45 -8.49
C ASP A 98 20.79 4.26 -7.51
N LEU A 99 21.64 3.27 -7.80
CA LEU A 99 21.71 1.98 -7.10
C LEU A 99 22.95 1.85 -6.20
N LYS A 100 23.71 2.92 -5.93
CA LYS A 100 24.91 2.87 -5.06
C LYS A 100 24.65 2.22 -3.69
N GLU A 101 23.52 2.55 -3.06
CA GLU A 101 23.13 2.04 -1.75
C GLU A 101 22.10 0.89 -1.83
N TYR A 102 21.79 0.43 -3.04
CA TYR A 102 20.75 -0.55 -3.30
C TYR A 102 21.19 -1.96 -2.87
N CYS A 103 20.31 -2.67 -2.17
CA CYS A 103 20.49 -4.07 -1.85
C CYS A 103 19.49 -4.93 -2.61
N CYS A 104 19.98 -5.69 -3.60
CA CYS A 104 19.17 -6.60 -4.43
C CYS A 104 18.45 -7.71 -3.64
N LYS A 105 18.89 -8.02 -2.43
CA LYS A 105 18.24 -9.02 -1.56
C LYS A 105 16.99 -8.51 -0.84
N CYS A 106 16.92 -7.23 -0.50
CA CYS A 106 15.81 -6.67 0.29
C CYS A 106 15.08 -5.50 -0.37
N GLY A 107 15.59 -4.97 -1.49
CA GLY A 107 14.94 -3.89 -2.22
C GLY A 107 15.19 -2.47 -1.69
N GLN A 108 15.93 -2.33 -0.59
CA GLN A 108 16.21 -1.04 0.05
C GLN A 108 17.35 -0.28 -0.62
N GLY A 109 17.37 1.05 -0.43
CA GLY A 109 18.50 1.92 -0.79
C GLY A 109 18.52 2.47 -2.21
N LYS A 110 17.52 2.16 -3.03
CA LYS A 110 17.34 2.82 -4.34
C LYS A 110 16.94 4.29 -4.16
N VAL A 111 17.55 5.19 -4.94
CA VAL A 111 17.24 6.63 -4.96
C VAL A 111 16.85 7.01 -6.38
N GLN A 112 15.66 7.59 -6.58
CA GLN A 112 15.21 7.90 -7.93
C GLN A 112 16.06 9.02 -8.55
N ALA A 113 16.70 8.73 -9.68
CA ALA A 113 17.58 9.64 -10.40
C ALA A 113 17.03 10.03 -11.79
N ALA A 114 16.05 9.29 -12.30
CA ALA A 114 15.45 9.53 -13.61
C ALA A 114 13.90 9.34 -13.59
N PRO A 115 13.19 9.86 -14.61
CA PRO A 115 11.76 9.62 -14.78
C PRO A 115 11.39 8.15 -14.89
N PHE A 116 10.23 7.78 -14.34
CA PHE A 116 9.63 6.47 -14.65
C PHE A 116 9.22 6.39 -16.12
N ARG A 117 9.30 5.17 -16.66
CA ARG A 117 8.98 4.86 -18.04
C ARG A 117 7.77 3.95 -18.11
N LEU A 118 6.79 4.31 -18.93
CA LEU A 118 5.62 3.48 -19.21
C LEU A 118 5.67 2.92 -20.63
N LYS A 119 5.16 1.70 -20.79
CA LYS A 119 5.06 1.07 -22.12
C LYS A 119 4.11 1.84 -23.05
N LYS A 120 3.04 2.40 -22.48
CA LYS A 120 2.01 3.20 -23.15
C LYS A 120 1.39 4.19 -22.17
N PRO A 121 0.70 5.25 -22.64
CA PRO A 121 -0.05 6.14 -21.75
C PRO A 121 -1.10 5.38 -20.93
N PRO A 122 -1.40 5.83 -19.70
CA PRO A 122 -2.41 5.21 -18.86
C PRO A 122 -3.81 5.29 -19.47
N ASN A 123 -4.56 4.19 -19.43
CA ASN A 123 -5.99 4.21 -19.70
C ASN A 123 -6.74 4.46 -18.39
N TRP A 124 -7.02 5.73 -18.12
CA TRP A 124 -7.57 6.18 -16.84
C TRP A 124 -8.96 5.62 -16.53
N GLY A 125 -9.84 5.50 -17.53
CA GLY A 125 -11.27 5.29 -17.26
C GLY A 125 -11.79 6.29 -16.22
N ARG A 126 -12.40 5.78 -15.14
CA ARG A 126 -12.88 6.60 -14.00
C ARG A 126 -11.81 6.89 -12.93
N ARG A 127 -10.59 6.38 -13.09
CA ARG A 127 -9.50 6.56 -12.11
C ARG A 127 -8.70 7.82 -12.39
N SER A 128 -8.04 8.30 -11.35
CA SER A 128 -7.21 9.52 -11.41
C SER A 128 -5.86 9.38 -10.70
N VAL A 129 -5.64 8.29 -9.96
CA VAL A 129 -4.38 7.93 -9.30
C VAL A 129 -4.06 6.45 -9.54
N PHE A 130 -2.79 6.09 -9.71
CA PHE A 130 -2.34 4.69 -9.72
C PHE A 130 -0.94 4.52 -9.11
N GLN A 131 -0.57 3.27 -8.85
CA GLN A 131 0.81 2.83 -8.65
C GLN A 131 1.28 1.89 -9.76
N LEU A 132 2.59 1.80 -9.96
CA LEU A 132 3.16 0.78 -10.82
C LEU A 132 3.42 -0.49 -10.03
N ASN A 133 3.29 -1.65 -10.67
CA ASN A 133 3.75 -2.90 -10.06
C ASN A 133 5.23 -2.78 -9.68
N TRP A 134 5.62 -3.34 -8.54
CA TRP A 134 6.97 -3.27 -7.94
C TRP A 134 7.41 -1.89 -7.40
N VAL A 135 6.55 -0.86 -7.50
CA VAL A 135 6.84 0.50 -7.02
C VAL A 135 5.72 0.93 -6.08
N PHE A 136 5.93 0.67 -4.78
CA PHE A 136 4.88 0.77 -3.76
C PHE A 136 4.89 2.09 -2.98
N ASP A 137 5.88 2.97 -3.21
CA ASP A 137 6.03 4.26 -2.55
C ASP A 137 6.06 5.46 -3.51
N GLU A 138 5.64 5.26 -4.76
CA GLU A 138 5.48 6.32 -5.76
C GLU A 138 4.07 6.29 -6.34
N TYR A 139 3.45 7.46 -6.47
CA TYR A 139 2.09 7.60 -6.99
C TYR A 139 2.10 8.43 -8.27
N PHE A 140 1.26 8.02 -9.21
CA PHE A 140 1.09 8.63 -10.51
C PHE A 140 -0.33 9.14 -10.63
N VAL A 141 -0.48 10.38 -11.08
CA VAL A 141 -1.78 11.05 -11.12
C VAL A 141 -2.00 11.68 -12.49
N ARG A 142 -3.27 11.91 -12.83
CA ARG A 142 -3.60 12.76 -13.98
C ARG A 142 -2.99 14.14 -13.77
N THR A 143 -2.41 14.72 -14.82
CA THR A 143 -1.81 16.06 -14.76
C THR A 143 -2.80 17.11 -14.23
N GLU A 144 -4.05 17.06 -14.69
CA GLU A 144 -5.12 17.95 -14.22
C GLU A 144 -5.42 17.79 -12.71
N LEU A 145 -5.31 16.57 -12.17
CA LEU A 145 -5.51 16.33 -10.74
C LEU A 145 -4.32 16.88 -9.95
N TRP A 146 -3.09 16.70 -10.45
CA TRP A 146 -1.91 17.29 -9.83
C TRP A 146 -2.03 18.83 -9.76
N GLU A 147 -2.34 19.48 -10.89
CA GLU A 147 -2.44 20.94 -10.98
C GLU A 147 -3.47 21.51 -10.00
N ASN A 148 -4.62 20.83 -9.88
CA ASN A 148 -5.75 21.35 -9.13
C ASN A 148 -5.78 20.93 -7.66
N ALA A 149 -5.18 19.79 -7.29
CA ALA A 149 -5.30 19.24 -5.94
C ALA A 149 -3.96 19.04 -5.20
N PHE A 150 -2.86 18.81 -5.91
CA PHE A 150 -1.57 18.54 -5.25
C PHE A 150 -0.66 19.76 -5.28
N ARG A 151 -0.59 20.48 -6.40
CA ARG A 151 0.21 21.70 -6.56
C ARG A 151 -0.16 22.80 -5.56
N PRO A 152 -1.44 23.10 -5.25
CA PRO A 152 -1.79 24.12 -4.26
C PRO A 152 -1.27 23.81 -2.86
N HIS A 153 -1.02 22.54 -2.56
CA HIS A 153 -0.43 22.06 -1.30
C HIS A 153 1.10 21.97 -1.34
N GLY A 154 1.73 22.53 -2.38
CA GLY A 154 3.19 22.54 -2.53
C GLY A 154 3.80 21.19 -2.91
N ILE A 155 3.01 20.25 -3.42
CA ILE A 155 3.51 18.94 -3.84
C ILE A 155 4.02 19.04 -5.28
N GLY A 156 5.32 18.78 -5.46
CA GLY A 156 5.97 18.78 -6.76
C GLY A 156 5.53 17.62 -7.65
N CYS A 157 6.02 17.61 -8.88
CA CYS A 157 5.84 16.47 -9.77
C CYS A 157 7.04 16.24 -10.67
N ARG A 158 7.19 15.00 -11.14
CA ARG A 158 8.17 14.60 -12.16
C ARG A 158 7.45 14.15 -13.42
N PRO A 159 8.04 14.39 -14.61
CA PRO A 159 7.50 13.85 -15.84
C PRO A 159 7.54 12.33 -15.81
N VAL A 160 6.62 11.72 -16.54
CA VAL A 160 6.60 10.29 -16.82
C VAL A 160 6.73 10.12 -18.33
N VAL A 161 7.58 9.23 -18.79
CA VAL A 161 7.93 9.15 -20.21
C VAL A 161 7.51 7.84 -20.86
N LEU A 162 7.31 7.84 -22.17
CA LEU A 162 7.14 6.61 -22.94
C LEU A 162 8.47 5.87 -23.02
N HIS A 163 8.43 4.56 -22.76
CA HIS A 163 9.62 3.72 -22.83
C HIS A 163 10.23 3.72 -24.24
N LYS A 164 9.38 3.65 -25.27
CA LYS A 164 9.80 3.54 -26.68
C LYS A 164 10.52 4.79 -27.19
N THR A 165 10.03 5.98 -26.85
CA THR A 165 10.49 7.26 -27.43
C THR A 165 11.26 8.13 -26.45
N GLY A 166 11.04 7.95 -25.13
CA GLY A 166 11.56 8.85 -24.11
C GLY A 166 10.76 10.16 -23.96
N GLU A 167 9.72 10.36 -24.76
CA GLU A 167 8.88 11.56 -24.71
C GLU A 167 7.98 11.56 -23.48
N ALA A 168 7.77 12.74 -22.91
CA ALA A 168 6.87 12.93 -21.78
C ALA A 168 5.41 12.60 -22.16
N ILE A 169 4.70 11.93 -21.27
CA ILE A 169 3.28 11.65 -21.40
C ILE A 169 2.52 12.78 -20.74
N SER A 170 1.88 13.63 -21.53
CA SER A 170 1.19 14.84 -21.03
C SER A 170 0.04 14.56 -20.06
N SER A 171 -0.55 13.36 -20.10
CA SER A 171 -1.72 12.98 -19.29
C SER A 171 -1.38 12.43 -17.91
N VAL A 172 -0.11 12.29 -17.56
CA VAL A 172 0.33 11.71 -16.28
C VAL A 172 1.60 12.35 -15.76
N VAL A 173 1.62 12.58 -14.44
CA VAL A 173 2.81 12.98 -13.71
C VAL A 173 3.01 12.06 -12.51
N GLN A 174 4.25 11.92 -12.05
CA GLN A 174 4.57 11.30 -10.77
C GLN A 174 4.56 12.37 -9.69
N LEU A 175 3.93 12.12 -8.53
CA LEU A 175 4.03 13.01 -7.38
C LEU A 175 5.45 12.99 -6.79
N GLU A 176 6.02 14.16 -6.54
CA GLU A 176 7.32 14.29 -5.89
C GLU A 176 7.15 14.50 -4.38
N ILE A 177 7.43 13.44 -3.61
CA ILE A 177 7.21 13.42 -2.16
C ILE A 177 8.58 13.30 -1.47
N GLU A 178 9.18 14.45 -1.18
CA GLU A 178 10.57 14.52 -0.72
C GLU A 178 10.73 14.27 0.78
N LYS A 179 9.80 14.78 1.59
CA LYS A 179 9.95 14.79 3.04
C LYS A 179 9.65 13.42 3.63
N LYS A 180 10.48 13.05 4.60
CA LYS A 180 10.40 11.80 5.34
C LYS A 180 10.32 12.10 6.83
N PHE A 181 9.43 11.39 7.51
CA PHE A 181 9.25 11.52 8.96
C PHE A 181 9.21 10.15 9.61
N ASP A 182 9.73 10.08 10.84
CA ASP A 182 9.59 8.88 11.65
C ASP A 182 8.14 8.70 12.09
N VAL A 183 7.67 7.46 12.02
CA VAL A 183 6.34 7.08 12.48
C VAL A 183 6.44 6.17 13.71
N GLY A 184 5.43 6.23 14.58
CA GLY A 184 5.36 5.44 15.82
C GLY A 184 5.09 3.97 15.55
N ILE A 185 6.15 3.20 15.30
CA ILE A 185 6.06 1.76 15.08
C ILE A 185 5.77 1.03 16.41
N PRO A 186 4.74 0.18 16.47
CA PRO A 186 4.49 -0.66 17.65
C PRO A 186 5.73 -1.48 18.02
N LYS A 187 6.00 -1.64 19.32
CA LYS A 187 7.21 -2.34 19.81
C LYS A 187 7.29 -3.80 19.35
N ASP A 188 6.13 -4.43 19.21
CA ASP A 188 5.89 -5.80 18.80
C ASP A 188 5.67 -5.95 17.28
N ALA A 189 5.79 -4.85 16.51
CA ALA A 189 5.62 -4.91 15.07
C ALA A 189 6.64 -5.89 14.46
N PRO A 190 6.18 -6.87 13.66
CA PRO A 190 7.06 -7.87 13.09
C PRO A 190 8.04 -7.23 12.10
N ARG A 191 9.30 -7.69 12.12
CA ARG A 191 10.40 -7.13 11.32
C ARG A 191 11.15 -8.23 10.59
N GLU A 192 11.64 -7.90 9.41
CA GLU A 192 12.55 -8.75 8.63
C GLU A 192 13.90 -8.06 8.50
N VAL A 193 14.96 -8.73 8.99
CA VAL A 193 16.34 -8.25 8.86
C VAL A 193 16.98 -8.86 7.62
N CYS A 194 17.52 -8.03 6.73
CA CYS A 194 18.18 -8.51 5.53
C CYS A 194 19.48 -9.26 5.89
N PRO A 195 19.68 -10.51 5.43
CA PRO A 195 20.91 -11.24 5.70
C PRO A 195 22.14 -10.62 5.03
N ASN A 196 21.96 -9.85 3.96
CA ASN A 196 23.04 -9.25 3.18
C ASN A 196 23.48 -7.88 3.70
N CYS A 197 22.55 -6.91 3.78
CA CYS A 197 22.89 -5.54 4.17
C CYS A 197 22.58 -5.20 5.63
N ARG A 198 22.04 -6.15 6.41
CA ARG A 198 21.68 -6.02 7.83
C ARG A 198 20.63 -4.94 8.18
N ARG A 199 20.16 -4.16 7.20
CA ARG A 199 19.01 -3.27 7.35
C ARG A 199 17.74 -4.08 7.56
N ASP A 200 16.84 -3.56 8.36
CA ASP A 200 15.55 -4.15 8.62
C ASP A 200 14.43 -3.42 7.88
N LYS A 201 13.30 -4.10 7.76
CA LYS A 201 12.03 -3.53 7.31
C LYS A 201 10.91 -4.08 8.15
N ILE A 202 9.88 -3.26 8.33
CA ILE A 202 8.68 -3.61 9.07
C ILE A 202 7.78 -4.42 8.14
N LEU A 203 7.36 -5.59 8.60
CA LEU A 203 6.41 -6.40 7.85
C LEU A 203 5.04 -5.68 7.81
N PRO A 204 4.18 -5.98 6.82
CA PRO A 204 2.90 -5.28 6.66
C PRO A 204 2.08 -5.26 7.97
N ILE A 205 1.67 -4.06 8.38
CA ILE A 205 0.73 -3.85 9.49
C ILE A 205 -0.68 -3.92 8.89
N THR A 206 -1.39 -5.01 9.16
CA THR A 206 -2.73 -5.29 8.59
C THR A 206 -3.86 -5.09 9.60
N ARG A 207 -3.51 -4.89 10.88
CA ARG A 207 -4.45 -4.82 12.00
C ARG A 207 -4.48 -3.43 12.60
N GLY A 208 -5.70 -2.88 12.71
CA GLY A 208 -5.96 -1.61 13.37
C GLY A 208 -5.39 -0.40 12.60
N PHE A 209 -5.36 0.73 13.31
CA PHE A 209 -4.82 2.00 12.79
C PHE A 209 -3.35 1.87 12.38
N LEU A 210 -2.98 2.65 11.36
CA LEU A 210 -1.59 2.72 10.92
C LEU A 210 -0.74 3.63 11.82
N PRO A 211 0.60 3.45 11.82
CA PRO A 211 1.50 4.33 12.58
C PRO A 211 1.35 5.80 12.21
N ARG A 212 1.16 6.67 13.22
CA ARG A 212 1.18 8.13 13.05
C ARG A 212 2.62 8.67 13.07
N PRO A 213 2.87 9.86 12.48
CA PRO A 213 4.12 10.58 12.69
C PRO A 213 4.44 10.83 14.16
N LEU A 214 5.73 10.79 14.50
CA LEU A 214 6.22 11.11 15.85
C LEU A 214 6.30 12.62 16.12
N VAL A 215 6.16 13.44 15.07
CA VAL A 215 6.19 14.90 15.12
C VAL A 215 4.96 15.46 14.41
N ASP A 216 4.59 16.69 14.72
CA ASP A 216 3.60 17.44 13.96
C ASP A 216 4.17 17.78 12.57
N VAL A 217 3.53 17.25 11.51
CA VAL A 217 4.00 17.36 10.14
C VAL A 217 3.20 18.44 9.42
N LYS A 218 3.89 19.48 8.94
CA LYS A 218 3.27 20.58 8.19
C LYS A 218 3.05 20.27 6.71
N GLN A 219 3.70 19.24 6.18
CA GLN A 219 3.54 18.86 4.78
C GLN A 219 2.23 18.13 4.55
N ALA A 220 1.55 18.50 3.46
CA ALA A 220 0.30 17.88 3.06
C ALA A 220 0.46 16.40 2.67
N MET A 221 1.66 15.99 2.25
CA MET A 221 2.01 14.62 1.88
C MET A 221 3.47 14.32 2.22
N PHE A 222 3.75 13.14 2.75
CA PHE A 222 5.11 12.71 3.14
C PHE A 222 5.27 11.19 3.10
N LYS A 223 6.53 10.73 3.17
CA LYS A 223 6.87 9.31 3.32
C LYS A 223 7.31 9.01 4.75
N SER A 224 7.14 7.77 5.21
CA SER A 224 7.82 7.29 6.42
C SER A 224 9.34 7.25 6.21
N SER A 225 10.11 7.50 7.26
CA SER A 225 11.56 7.26 7.24
C SER A 225 11.87 5.76 7.18
N GLN A 226 11.07 4.97 7.91
CA GLN A 226 11.16 3.51 8.02
C GLN A 226 10.79 2.82 6.70
N TYR A 227 11.40 1.67 6.45
CA TYR A 227 11.02 0.78 5.36
C TYR A 227 9.97 -0.23 5.82
N PHE A 228 9.02 -0.49 4.92
CA PHE A 228 8.01 -1.54 5.01
C PHE A 228 8.18 -2.54 3.86
N GLY A 229 7.69 -3.77 4.05
CA GLY A 229 7.65 -4.81 3.02
C GLY A 229 8.23 -6.14 3.50
N SER A 230 8.29 -7.13 2.60
CA SER A 230 8.80 -8.47 2.85
C SER A 230 9.68 -8.97 1.69
N GLY A 231 10.60 -9.89 1.97
CA GLY A 231 11.49 -10.48 0.97
C GLY A 231 12.26 -9.44 0.14
N GLY A 232 12.20 -9.55 -1.19
CA GLY A 232 12.86 -8.61 -2.11
C GLY A 232 12.19 -7.23 -2.24
N SER A 233 11.05 -7.01 -1.58
CA SER A 233 10.30 -5.75 -1.64
C SER A 233 10.56 -4.88 -0.42
N ALA A 234 10.89 -3.62 -0.67
CA ALA A 234 10.94 -2.58 0.35
C ALA A 234 10.45 -1.24 -0.23
N PHE A 235 9.66 -0.55 0.56
CA PHE A 235 9.04 0.73 0.23
C PHE A 235 8.82 1.56 1.49
N ARG A 236 8.53 2.85 1.33
CA ARG A 236 8.06 3.71 2.42
C ARG A 236 6.56 3.89 2.35
N LYS A 237 5.87 3.74 3.48
CA LYS A 237 4.46 4.14 3.55
C LYS A 237 4.34 5.63 3.25
N VAL A 238 3.33 5.99 2.45
CA VAL A 238 3.03 7.35 2.03
C VAL A 238 1.80 7.82 2.78
N PHE A 239 1.84 9.05 3.28
CA PHE A 239 0.82 9.64 4.12
C PHE A 239 0.36 10.98 3.57
N VAL A 240 -0.88 11.35 3.87
CA VAL A 240 -1.47 12.66 3.59
C VAL A 240 -2.04 13.26 4.86
N SER A 241 -2.04 14.59 4.94
CA SER A 241 -2.77 15.34 5.95
C SER A 241 -4.29 15.23 5.73
N SER A 242 -5.06 15.48 6.79
CA SER A 242 -6.52 15.59 6.71
C SER A 242 -7.00 16.63 5.70
N SER A 243 -6.28 17.75 5.57
CA SER A 243 -6.61 18.82 4.61
C SER A 243 -6.54 18.34 3.16
N LEU A 244 -5.44 17.69 2.77
CA LEU A 244 -5.30 17.13 1.42
C LEU A 244 -6.29 15.98 1.20
N PHE A 245 -6.48 15.10 2.19
CA PHE A 245 -7.47 14.03 2.10
C PHE A 245 -8.87 14.58 1.79
N ASN A 246 -9.32 15.61 2.50
CA ASN A 246 -10.62 16.23 2.28
C ASN A 246 -10.74 16.81 0.87
N GLU A 247 -9.68 17.44 0.35
CA GLU A 247 -9.67 17.92 -1.03
C GLU A 247 -9.79 16.77 -2.04
N LEU A 248 -9.06 15.67 -1.85
CA LEU A 248 -9.13 14.51 -2.73
C LEU A 248 -10.52 13.85 -2.67
N ARG A 249 -11.13 13.80 -1.49
CA ARG A 249 -12.49 13.28 -1.28
C ARG A 249 -13.54 14.14 -2.01
N LEU A 250 -13.47 15.46 -1.89
CA LEU A 250 -14.38 16.40 -2.57
C LEU A 250 -14.33 16.27 -4.10
N ARG A 251 -13.20 15.84 -4.65
CA ARG A 251 -12.97 15.64 -6.09
C ARG A 251 -13.30 14.22 -6.56
N ASP A 252 -13.84 13.36 -5.69
CA ASP A 252 -14.15 11.95 -5.96
C ASP A 252 -12.97 11.19 -6.55
N VAL A 253 -11.76 11.42 -6.02
CA VAL A 253 -10.53 10.77 -6.50
C VAL A 253 -10.65 9.25 -6.40
N LYS A 254 -10.27 8.55 -7.47
CA LYS A 254 -10.33 7.08 -7.57
C LYS A 254 -8.97 6.48 -7.93
N GLY A 255 -8.75 5.25 -7.44
CA GLY A 255 -7.51 4.50 -7.63
C GLY A 255 -6.60 4.46 -6.39
N VAL A 256 -7.06 5.08 -5.31
CA VAL A 256 -6.49 4.96 -3.96
C VAL A 256 -7.61 4.87 -2.92
N ASP A 257 -7.32 4.22 -1.81
CA ASP A 257 -8.05 4.25 -0.56
C ASP A 257 -7.17 4.91 0.52
N PHE A 258 -7.78 5.17 1.68
CA PHE A 258 -7.11 5.84 2.80
C PHE A 258 -7.35 5.08 4.09
N SER A 259 -6.25 4.76 4.78
CA SER A 259 -6.28 4.09 6.08
C SER A 259 -5.83 5.09 7.17
N PRO A 260 -6.67 5.38 8.18
CA PRO A 260 -6.37 6.36 9.20
C PRO A 260 -5.19 5.94 10.07
N CYS A 261 -4.39 6.92 10.46
CA CYS A 261 -3.34 6.71 11.45
C CYS A 261 -3.92 6.72 12.87
N LEU A 262 -3.13 6.20 13.81
CA LEU A 262 -3.47 6.20 15.23
C LEU A 262 -3.81 7.64 15.70
N PRO A 263 -4.97 7.85 16.37
CA PRO A 263 -5.34 9.17 16.89
C PRO A 263 -4.30 9.73 17.86
N SER A 264 -4.23 11.06 17.94
CA SER A 264 -3.53 11.75 19.02
C SER A 264 -4.25 11.43 20.33
N GLY A 265 -3.54 10.79 21.27
CA GLY A 265 -4.05 10.48 22.61
C GLY A 265 -4.14 11.70 23.52
#